data_AF-A0A947C395-F1
#
_entry.id   AF-A0A947C395-F1
#
_cell.length_a   1.000
_cell.length_b   1.000
_cell.length_c   1.000
_cell.angle_alpha   90.00
_cell.angle_beta   90.00
_cell.angle_gamma   90.00
#
_symmetry.space_group_name_H-M   'P 1'
#
loop_
_entity.id
_entity.type
_entity.pdbx_description
1 polymer ?
#
loop_
_entity_poly.entity_id
_entity_poly.type
_entity_poly.pdbx_seq_one_letter_code
_entity_poly.pdbx_strand_id
1 'polypeptide(L)'
;MLTTVTDETEAKTLGDALYADGVVTTLKETRDGSIAIWVHDETQLEQARAFLNGFDPSSSRFAEMAKQARTRRKKEAKADERLRARTERIRGQIEAKQNMRIGTVTIGLIAICVVVFFLTDMGENIAVVGYFTFVPPVLTRGGAIWGSVSAIWEGQPWRLFTPMFLHFGFIHILFNMWWLKDLGTAIERVFSARYLLVFVLVTAAFSHVLEYGMSGPTIFGGMSGVVYSLFAFIWIRGRLDPSFPYRMPQQLVTFMLI
;
A
#
# COMPACT_ATOMS: atom_id res chain seq x y z
N MET A 1 -44.89 16.77 10.03
CA MET A 1 -44.57 17.96 10.84
C MET A 1 -44.86 17.65 12.29
N LEU A 2 -43.97 17.99 13.22
CA LEU A 2 -44.15 17.75 14.65
C LEU A 2 -44.82 18.93 15.37
N THR A 3 -44.21 20.11 15.28
CA THR A 3 -44.69 21.35 15.89
C THR A 3 -44.04 22.58 15.23
N THR A 4 -44.54 23.78 15.54
CA THR A 4 -43.98 25.08 15.15
C THR A 4 -43.70 25.90 16.40
N VAL A 5 -42.49 26.45 16.51
CA VAL A 5 -42.04 27.23 17.67
C VAL A 5 -41.56 28.60 17.20
N THR A 6 -41.91 29.67 17.91
CA THR A 6 -41.52 31.05 17.55
C THR A 6 -40.15 31.45 18.08
N ASP A 7 -39.69 30.87 19.19
CA ASP A 7 -38.34 31.09 19.72
C ASP A 7 -37.34 30.10 19.09
N GLU A 8 -36.28 30.66 18.50
CA GLU A 8 -35.19 29.91 17.90
C GLU A 8 -34.41 29.08 18.92
N THR A 9 -34.26 29.59 20.14
CA THR A 9 -33.50 28.91 21.20
C THR A 9 -34.24 27.68 21.71
N GLU A 10 -35.54 27.83 21.91
CA GLU A 10 -36.45 26.73 22.25
C GLU A 10 -36.50 25.68 21.14
N ALA A 11 -36.66 26.09 19.87
CA ALA A 11 -36.69 25.17 18.74
C ALA A 11 -35.40 24.34 18.63
N LYS A 12 -34.23 24.97 18.79
CA LYS A 12 -32.92 24.28 18.82
C LYS A 12 -32.81 23.32 20.00
N THR A 13 -33.27 23.72 21.19
CA THR A 13 -33.21 22.88 22.40
C THR A 13 -34.10 21.65 22.27
N LEU A 14 -35.32 21.81 21.75
CA LEU A 14 -36.24 20.71 21.46
C LEU A 14 -35.68 19.76 20.40
N GLY A 15 -35.14 20.29 19.30
CA GLY A 15 -34.52 19.48 18.25
C GLY A 15 -33.30 18.68 18.72
N ASP A 16 -32.45 19.27 19.58
CA ASP A 16 -31.32 18.58 20.19
C ASP A 16 -31.80 17.52 21.22
N ALA A 17 -32.80 17.83 22.04
CA ALA A 17 -33.33 16.89 23.01
C ALA A 17 -34.01 15.67 22.35
N LEU A 18 -34.77 15.88 21.28
CA LEU A 18 -35.34 14.81 20.45
C LEU A 18 -34.24 13.93 19.82
N TYR A 19 -33.13 14.54 19.41
CA TYR A 19 -31.97 13.77 18.91
C TYR A 19 -31.33 12.90 19.99
N ALA A 20 -31.27 13.37 21.24
CA ALA A 20 -30.79 12.55 22.36
C ALA A 20 -31.71 11.34 22.61
N ASP A 21 -33.02 11.51 22.39
CA ASP A 21 -34.04 10.46 22.48
C ASP A 21 -34.09 9.52 21.25
N GLY A 22 -33.19 9.73 20.27
CA GLY A 22 -33.09 8.89 19.07
C GLY A 22 -33.98 9.31 17.90
N VAL A 23 -34.68 10.44 18.01
CA VAL A 23 -35.54 10.99 16.97
C VAL A 23 -34.76 12.00 16.13
N VAL A 24 -34.59 11.70 14.84
CA VAL A 24 -33.90 12.60 13.92
C VAL A 24 -34.88 13.67 13.42
N THR A 25 -34.51 14.94 13.57
CA THR A 25 -35.36 16.08 13.21
C THR A 25 -34.63 17.11 12.34
N THR A 26 -35.40 17.80 11.49
CA THR A 26 -34.96 18.98 10.73
C THR A 26 -35.77 20.20 11.19
N LEU A 27 -35.07 21.31 11.42
CA LEU A 27 -35.63 22.63 11.69
C LEU A 27 -35.74 23.41 10.38
N LYS A 28 -36.92 23.94 10.05
CA LYS A 28 -37.12 24.82 8.88
C LYS A 28 -37.86 26.08 9.30
N GLU A 29 -37.34 27.23 8.90
CA GLU A 29 -38.02 28.51 9.06
C GLU A 29 -39.22 28.59 8.08
N THR A 30 -40.38 28.99 8.59
CA THR A 30 -41.60 29.16 7.81
C THR A 30 -41.80 30.63 7.43
N ARG A 31 -42.70 30.89 6.48
CA ARG A 31 -42.93 32.24 5.92
C ARG A 31 -43.42 33.27 6.94
N ASP A 32 -43.93 32.79 8.07
CA ASP A 32 -44.43 33.59 9.20
C ASP A 32 -43.36 33.87 10.27
N GLY A 33 -42.11 33.43 10.05
CA GLY A 33 -41.00 33.61 10.99
C GLY A 33 -40.98 32.60 12.14
N SER A 34 -41.90 31.62 12.16
CA SER A 34 -41.81 30.50 13.09
C SER A 34 -40.88 29.40 12.56
N ILE A 35 -40.47 28.48 13.43
CA ILE A 35 -39.59 27.36 13.09
C ILE A 35 -40.38 26.07 13.20
N ALA A 36 -40.60 25.42 12.07
CA ALA A 36 -41.22 24.12 11.98
C ALA A 36 -40.21 23.00 12.23
N ILE A 37 -40.52 22.12 13.19
CA ILE A 37 -39.74 20.92 13.48
C ILE A 37 -40.36 19.73 12.75
N TRP A 38 -39.56 19.06 11.92
CA TRP A 38 -39.97 17.91 11.13
C TRP A 38 -39.20 16.66 11.58
N VAL A 39 -39.92 15.58 11.90
CA VAL A 39 -39.32 14.26 12.11
C VAL A 39 -39.10 13.60 10.75
N HIS A 40 -37.95 12.95 10.57
CA HIS A 40 -37.61 12.28 9.31
C HIS A 40 -38.34 10.96 9.09
N ASP A 41 -38.67 10.26 10.17
CA ASP A 41 -39.31 8.95 10.15
C ASP A 41 -40.71 9.04 10.78
N GLU A 42 -41.73 8.66 10.01
CA GLU A 42 -43.11 8.69 10.45
C GLU A 42 -43.38 7.67 11.59
N THR A 43 -42.60 6.59 11.65
CA THR A 43 -42.68 5.60 12.75
C THR A 43 -42.24 6.18 14.10
N GLN A 44 -41.40 7.22 14.07
CA GLN A 44 -40.93 7.93 15.26
C GLN A 44 -41.86 9.09 15.66
N LEU A 45 -42.90 9.36 14.88
CA LEU A 45 -43.78 10.53 15.09
C LEU A 45 -44.54 10.45 16.42
N GLU A 46 -45.04 9.26 16.79
CA GLU A 46 -45.74 9.04 18.06
C GLU A 46 -44.82 9.20 19.26
N GLN A 47 -43.60 8.67 19.19
CA GLN A 47 -42.56 8.88 20.21
C GLN A 47 -42.24 10.38 20.36
N ALA A 48 -42.05 11.07 19.24
CA ALA A 48 -41.74 12.50 19.22
C ALA A 48 -42.89 13.36 19.79
N ARG A 49 -44.15 12.99 19.53
CA ARG A 49 -45.34 13.63 20.13
C ARG A 49 -45.41 13.41 21.64
N ALA A 50 -45.16 12.17 22.09
CA ALA A 50 -45.11 11.86 23.52
C ALA A 50 -44.00 12.65 24.23
N PHE A 51 -42.84 12.80 23.59
CA PHE A 51 -41.73 13.61 24.08
C PHE A 51 -42.10 15.10 24.16
N LEU A 52 -42.77 15.62 23.12
CA LEU A 52 -43.21 17.02 23.07
C LEU A 52 -44.20 17.36 24.18
N ASN A 53 -45.14 16.47 24.50
CA ASN A 53 -46.15 16.71 25.55
C ASN A 53 -45.55 16.90 26.94
N GLY A 54 -44.35 16.35 27.19
CA GLY A 54 -43.61 16.52 28.44
C GLY A 54 -42.47 17.54 28.37
N PHE A 55 -42.34 18.28 27.26
CA PHE A 55 -41.24 19.21 27.03
C PHE A 55 -41.44 20.49 27.85
N ASP A 56 -40.44 20.81 28.67
CA ASP A 56 -40.35 22.09 29.39
C ASP A 56 -38.98 22.71 29.11
N PRO A 57 -38.92 23.82 28.34
CA PRO A 57 -37.66 24.46 27.97
C PRO A 57 -36.90 25.05 29.16
N SER A 58 -37.56 25.27 30.30
CA SER A 58 -36.94 25.80 31.52
C SER A 58 -36.34 24.72 32.42
N SER A 59 -36.60 23.44 32.13
CA SER A 59 -36.12 22.34 32.97
C SER A 59 -34.66 21.97 32.69
N SER A 60 -33.92 21.63 33.75
CA SER A 60 -32.53 21.17 33.66
C SER A 60 -32.37 19.88 32.84
N ARG A 61 -33.39 19.01 32.83
CA ARG A 61 -33.39 17.73 32.12
C ARG A 61 -33.25 17.90 30.60
N PHE A 62 -34.08 18.74 29.98
CA PHE A 62 -34.01 18.94 28.52
C PHE A 62 -32.75 19.70 28.11
N ALA A 63 -32.26 20.63 28.95
CA ALA A 63 -30.99 21.30 28.74
C ALA A 63 -29.80 20.31 28.75
N GLU A 64 -29.81 19.32 29.65
CA GLU A 64 -28.78 18.28 29.71
C GLU A 64 -28.85 17.32 28.52
N MET A 65 -30.06 16.90 28.12
CA MET A 65 -30.25 16.09 26.91
C MET A 65 -29.77 16.81 25.65
N ALA A 66 -30.09 18.11 25.50
CA ALA A 66 -29.59 18.91 24.40
C ALA A 66 -28.05 19.00 24.39
N LYS A 67 -27.43 19.13 25.57
CA LYS A 67 -25.95 19.10 25.70
C LYS A 67 -25.36 17.75 25.30
N GLN A 68 -25.99 16.64 25.69
CA GLN A 68 -25.58 15.30 25.28
C GLN A 68 -25.68 15.10 23.76
N ALA A 69 -26.79 15.52 23.15
CA ALA A 69 -26.98 15.48 21.70
C ALA A 69 -25.93 16.27 20.93
N ARG A 70 -25.63 17.51 21.35
CA ARG A 70 -24.55 18.32 20.75
C ARG A 70 -23.20 17.62 20.82
N THR A 71 -22.92 16.98 21.96
CA THR A 71 -21.67 16.23 22.18
C THR A 71 -21.60 15.01 21.28
N ARG A 72 -22.70 14.28 21.13
CA ARG A 72 -22.83 13.12 20.25
C ARG A 72 -22.66 13.51 18.78
N ARG A 73 -23.38 14.53 18.30
CA ARG A 73 -23.22 15.07 16.94
C ARG A 73 -21.79 15.51 16.65
N LYS A 74 -21.11 16.16 17.61
CA LYS A 74 -19.70 16.55 17.44
C LYS A 74 -18.77 15.34 17.34
N LYS A 75 -19.02 14.27 18.10
CA LYS A 75 -18.25 13.01 18.00
C LYS A 75 -18.50 12.30 16.67
N GLU A 76 -19.76 12.19 16.24
CA GLU A 76 -20.17 11.58 14.96
C GLU A 76 -19.61 12.36 13.77
N ALA A 77 -19.76 13.68 13.75
CA ALA A 77 -19.19 14.54 12.70
C ALA A 77 -17.66 14.40 12.61
N LYS A 78 -16.96 14.32 13.75
CA LYS A 78 -15.51 14.10 13.78
C LYS A 78 -15.12 12.69 13.31
N ALA A 79 -15.94 11.69 13.57
CA ALA A 79 -15.74 10.32 13.08
C ALA A 79 -15.92 10.26 11.55
N ASP A 80 -16.97 10.89 11.03
CA ASP A 80 -17.25 10.99 9.59
C ASP A 80 -16.17 11.77 8.85
N GLU A 81 -15.71 12.90 9.40
CA GLU A 81 -14.61 13.68 8.84
C GLU A 81 -13.32 12.85 8.75
N ARG A 82 -12.99 12.09 9.81
CA ARG A 82 -11.85 11.16 9.82
C ARG A 82 -11.99 10.06 8.78
N LEU A 83 -13.20 9.51 8.61
CA LEU A 83 -13.47 8.48 7.61
C LEU A 83 -13.30 9.04 6.20
N ARG A 84 -13.89 10.20 5.89
CA ARG A 84 -13.74 10.88 4.60
C ARG A 84 -12.29 11.20 4.29
N ALA A 85 -11.56 11.80 5.24
CA ALA A 85 -10.14 12.10 5.09
C ALA A 85 -9.29 10.84 4.85
N ARG A 86 -9.63 9.71 5.48
CA ARG A 86 -8.98 8.42 5.24
C ARG A 86 -9.28 7.92 3.82
N THR A 87 -10.53 7.96 3.38
CA THR A 87 -10.95 7.50 2.04
C THR A 87 -10.27 8.33 0.95
N GLU A 88 -10.24 9.66 1.09
CA GLU A 88 -9.57 10.56 0.15
C GLU A 88 -8.05 10.32 0.09
N ARG A 89 -7.40 10.10 1.24
CA ARG A 89 -5.97 9.72 1.25
C ARG A 89 -5.70 8.41 0.53
N ILE A 90 -6.52 7.38 0.77
CA ILE A 90 -6.36 6.07 0.13
C ILE A 90 -6.55 6.22 -1.38
N ARG A 91 -7.58 6.93 -1.81
CA ARG A 91 -7.86 7.21 -3.22
C ARG A 91 -6.68 7.93 -3.89
N GLY A 92 -6.18 8.99 -3.27
CA GLY A 92 -5.01 9.72 -3.79
C GLY A 92 -3.75 8.85 -3.88
N GLN A 93 -3.52 7.94 -2.94
CA GLN A 93 -2.41 6.98 -3.01
C GLN A 93 -2.58 5.96 -4.14
N ILE A 94 -3.80 5.46 -4.36
CA ILE A 94 -4.11 4.52 -5.46
C ILE A 94 -3.91 5.20 -6.81
N GLU A 95 -4.46 6.40 -6.99
CA GLU A 95 -4.33 7.17 -8.24
C GLU A 95 -2.86 7.52 -8.52
N ALA A 96 -2.11 7.94 -7.50
CA ALA A 96 -0.68 8.18 -7.63
C ALA A 96 0.09 6.92 -8.03
N LYS A 97 -0.24 5.75 -7.45
CA LYS A 97 0.38 4.47 -7.80
C LYS A 97 0.01 4.01 -9.21
N GLN A 98 -1.25 4.19 -9.63
CA GLN A 98 -1.73 3.80 -10.95
C GLN A 98 -1.14 4.66 -12.08
N ASN A 99 -0.92 5.95 -11.83
CA ASN A 99 -0.31 6.85 -12.82
C ASN A 99 1.22 6.75 -12.89
N MET A 100 1.84 5.82 -12.15
CA MET A 100 3.27 5.56 -12.27
C MET A 100 3.58 4.71 -13.51
N ARG A 101 3.90 5.37 -14.62
CA ARG A 101 4.66 4.75 -15.73
C ARG A 101 5.91 4.02 -15.22
N ILE A 102 6.09 2.77 -15.62
CA ILE A 102 7.25 1.96 -15.24
C ILE A 102 8.54 2.66 -15.71
N GLY A 103 9.59 2.62 -14.88
CA GLY A 103 10.89 3.19 -15.24
C GLY A 103 11.54 2.46 -16.43
N THR A 104 12.35 3.16 -17.22
CA THR A 104 12.95 2.64 -18.46
C THR A 104 13.94 1.51 -18.20
N VAL A 105 14.84 1.67 -17.22
CA VAL A 105 15.78 0.62 -16.82
C VAL A 105 15.01 -0.52 -16.16
N THR A 106 14.02 -0.20 -15.33
CA THR A 106 13.18 -1.19 -14.67
C THR A 106 12.49 -2.11 -15.68
N ILE A 107 11.85 -1.55 -16.72
CA ILE A 107 11.20 -2.37 -17.75
C ILE A 107 12.20 -3.14 -18.61
N GLY A 108 13.37 -2.57 -18.88
CA GLY A 108 14.45 -3.26 -19.59
C GLY A 108 14.93 -4.50 -18.83
N LEU A 109 15.15 -4.38 -17.51
CA LEU A 109 15.54 -5.50 -16.67
C LEU A 109 14.44 -6.58 -16.60
N ILE A 110 13.18 -6.17 -16.47
CA ILE A 110 12.04 -7.10 -16.48
C ILE A 110 11.99 -7.86 -17.82
N ALA A 111 12.12 -7.16 -18.95
CA ALA A 111 12.10 -7.77 -20.26
C ALA A 111 13.23 -8.80 -20.43
N ILE A 112 14.45 -8.47 -19.99
CA ILE A 112 15.59 -9.41 -20.05
C ILE A 112 15.32 -10.65 -19.18
N CYS A 113 14.83 -10.47 -17.94
CA CYS A 113 14.50 -11.61 -17.06
C CYS A 113 13.44 -12.53 -17.69
N VAL A 114 12.39 -11.96 -18.29
CA VAL A 114 11.33 -12.73 -18.96
C VAL A 114 11.87 -13.47 -20.19
N VAL A 115 12.69 -12.83 -21.01
CA VAL A 115 13.33 -13.47 -22.17
C VAL A 115 14.22 -14.63 -21.73
N VAL A 116 15.08 -14.41 -20.73
CA VAL A 116 15.96 -15.46 -20.19
C VAL A 116 15.15 -16.61 -19.60
N PHE A 117 14.07 -16.33 -18.87
CA PHE A 117 13.19 -17.34 -18.30
C PHE A 117 12.60 -18.29 -19.34
N PHE A 118 12.13 -17.78 -20.48
CA PHE A 118 11.65 -18.64 -21.56
C PHE A 118 12.78 -19.31 -22.32
N LEU A 119 13.91 -18.62 -22.51
CA LEU A 119 15.09 -19.17 -23.19
C LEU A 119 15.67 -20.37 -22.42
N THR A 120 15.63 -20.34 -21.09
CA THR A 120 16.11 -21.42 -20.23
C THR A 120 15.08 -22.51 -19.98
N ASP A 121 13.92 -22.48 -20.66
CA ASP A 121 12.79 -23.38 -20.40
C ASP A 121 12.40 -23.41 -18.91
N MET A 122 12.14 -22.22 -18.35
CA MET A 122 11.85 -22.01 -16.93
C MET A 122 12.95 -22.48 -15.97
N GLY A 123 14.17 -22.67 -16.49
CA GLY A 123 15.36 -23.10 -15.76
C GLY A 123 15.66 -24.60 -15.89
N GLU A 124 14.89 -25.34 -16.70
CA GLU A 124 15.10 -26.78 -16.92
C GLU A 124 16.19 -27.06 -17.97
N ASN A 125 16.40 -26.14 -18.92
CA ASN A 125 17.43 -26.29 -19.94
C ASN A 125 18.82 -25.94 -19.40
N ILE A 126 19.46 -26.92 -18.75
CA ILE A 126 20.79 -26.77 -18.10
C ILE A 126 21.88 -26.27 -19.06
N ALA A 127 21.82 -26.63 -20.35
CA ALA A 127 22.79 -26.17 -21.33
C ALA A 127 22.71 -24.65 -21.52
N VAL A 128 21.49 -24.10 -21.57
CA VAL A 128 21.28 -22.65 -21.67
C VAL A 128 21.56 -21.97 -20.33
N VAL A 129 21.06 -22.54 -19.23
CA VAL A 129 21.27 -22.01 -17.87
C VAL A 129 22.76 -21.82 -17.59
N GLY A 130 23.61 -22.77 -18.01
CA GLY A 130 25.05 -22.73 -17.81
C GLY A 130 25.78 -21.51 -18.39
N TYR A 131 25.19 -20.79 -19.35
CA TYR A 131 25.75 -19.53 -19.85
C TYR A 131 25.58 -18.36 -18.86
N PHE A 132 24.58 -18.43 -17.99
CA PHE A 132 24.22 -17.36 -17.06
C PHE A 132 24.67 -17.64 -15.62
N THR A 133 25.03 -18.87 -15.28
CA THR A 133 25.41 -19.27 -13.91
C THR A 133 26.68 -18.57 -13.42
N PHE A 134 26.82 -18.48 -12.09
CA PHE A 134 28.01 -17.91 -11.45
C PHE A 134 29.26 -18.75 -11.71
N VAL A 135 29.10 -20.08 -11.68
CA VAL A 135 30.14 -21.06 -12.04
C VAL A 135 29.66 -21.87 -13.25
N PRO A 136 30.49 -22.07 -14.29
CA PRO A 136 30.12 -22.89 -15.44
C PRO A 136 29.90 -24.35 -15.04
N PRO A 137 28.81 -25.00 -15.48
CA PRO A 137 28.73 -26.45 -15.44
C PRO A 137 29.67 -27.04 -16.51
N VAL A 138 30.41 -28.09 -16.15
CA VAL A 138 31.30 -28.84 -17.05
C VAL A 138 30.69 -30.21 -17.27
N LEU A 139 30.29 -30.52 -18.51
CA LEU A 139 29.78 -31.83 -18.86
C LEU A 139 30.93 -32.84 -18.93
N THR A 140 30.79 -33.93 -18.18
CA THR A 140 31.72 -35.07 -18.19
C THR A 140 30.98 -36.34 -18.61
N ARG A 141 31.71 -37.42 -18.88
CA ARG A 141 31.11 -38.74 -19.22
C ARG A 141 30.22 -39.30 -18.09
N GLY A 142 30.38 -38.83 -16.85
CA GLY A 142 29.58 -39.25 -15.69
C GLY A 142 28.50 -38.27 -15.24
N GLY A 143 28.22 -37.22 -16.03
CA GLY A 143 27.28 -36.15 -15.68
C GLY A 143 27.93 -34.77 -15.63
N ALA A 144 27.22 -33.77 -15.12
CA ALA A 144 27.75 -32.41 -14.98
C ALA A 144 28.47 -32.24 -13.63
N ILE A 145 29.69 -31.70 -13.67
CA ILE A 145 30.42 -31.22 -12.49
C ILE A 145 30.47 -29.69 -12.51
N TRP A 146 30.82 -29.08 -11.38
CA TRP A 146 31.02 -27.64 -11.31
C TRP A 146 32.43 -27.26 -11.73
N GLY A 147 32.53 -26.21 -12.54
CA GLY A 147 33.78 -25.53 -12.79
C GLY A 147 34.28 -24.74 -11.58
N SER A 148 35.16 -23.78 -11.85
CA SER A 148 35.76 -22.92 -10.84
C SER A 148 35.27 -21.48 -10.98
N VAL A 149 35.27 -20.75 -9.86
CA VAL A 149 35.10 -19.28 -9.84
C VAL A 149 36.18 -18.57 -10.66
N SER A 150 37.32 -19.24 -10.94
CA SER A 150 38.38 -18.71 -11.79
C SER A 150 37.90 -18.36 -13.20
N ALA A 151 36.81 -18.98 -13.69
CA ALA A 151 36.18 -18.63 -14.97
C ALA A 151 35.84 -17.13 -15.09
N ILE A 152 35.49 -16.47 -13.97
CA ILE A 152 35.21 -15.02 -13.94
C ILE A 152 36.47 -14.23 -14.35
N TRP A 153 37.63 -14.67 -13.90
CA TRP A 153 38.93 -14.03 -14.15
C TRP A 153 39.55 -14.49 -15.49
N GLU A 154 39.16 -15.67 -15.98
CA GLU A 154 39.63 -16.28 -17.23
C GLU A 154 38.79 -15.86 -18.46
N GLY A 155 38.13 -14.71 -18.39
CA GLY A 155 37.42 -14.12 -19.54
C GLY A 155 35.91 -14.30 -19.55
N GLN A 156 35.29 -14.72 -18.44
CA GLN A 156 33.82 -14.78 -18.28
C GLN A 156 33.28 -13.84 -17.19
N PRO A 157 33.62 -12.53 -17.20
CA PRO A 157 33.26 -11.61 -16.11
C PRO A 157 31.75 -11.38 -15.98
N TRP A 158 30.97 -11.63 -17.05
CA TRP A 158 29.52 -11.50 -17.02
C TRP A 158 28.87 -12.44 -16.00
N ARG A 159 29.50 -13.57 -15.65
CA ARG A 159 29.02 -14.53 -14.64
C ARG A 159 28.83 -13.94 -13.26
N LEU A 160 29.49 -12.82 -12.97
CA LEU A 160 29.27 -12.07 -11.74
C LEU A 160 27.85 -11.47 -11.68
N PHE A 161 27.23 -11.18 -12.83
CA PHE A 161 25.96 -10.45 -12.93
C PHE A 161 24.84 -11.28 -13.53
N THR A 162 25.11 -12.12 -14.53
CA THR A 162 24.10 -12.88 -15.27
C THR A 162 23.21 -13.80 -14.44
N PRO A 163 23.62 -14.33 -13.26
CA PRO A 163 22.71 -15.13 -12.43
C PRO A 163 21.45 -14.36 -12.02
N MET A 164 21.48 -13.02 -11.99
CA MET A 164 20.30 -12.23 -11.63
C MET A 164 19.14 -12.42 -12.62
N PHE A 165 19.42 -12.83 -13.86
CA PHE A 165 18.39 -13.03 -14.89
C PHE A 165 17.77 -14.43 -14.85
N LEU A 166 18.41 -15.41 -14.20
CA LEU A 166 17.91 -16.78 -14.10
C LEU A 166 16.74 -16.84 -13.12
N HIS A 167 15.64 -17.47 -13.51
CA HIS A 167 14.51 -17.72 -12.61
C HIS A 167 14.00 -19.14 -12.79
N PHE A 168 13.69 -19.81 -11.68
CA PHE A 168 13.24 -21.21 -11.64
C PHE A 168 11.77 -21.26 -11.24
N GLY A 169 10.91 -21.65 -12.18
CA GLY A 169 9.46 -21.71 -11.97
C GLY A 169 8.71 -20.38 -12.03
N PHE A 170 7.42 -20.46 -12.33
CA PHE A 170 6.57 -19.31 -12.65
C PHE A 170 6.36 -18.34 -11.47
N ILE A 171 6.09 -18.86 -10.27
CA ILE A 171 5.85 -18.04 -9.08
C ILE A 171 7.10 -17.23 -8.70
N HIS A 172 8.28 -17.81 -8.88
CA HIS A 172 9.54 -17.16 -8.55
C HIS A 172 9.79 -15.92 -9.43
N ILE A 173 9.61 -16.03 -10.75
CA ILE A 173 9.74 -14.86 -11.64
C ILE A 173 8.61 -13.85 -11.39
N LEU A 174 7.37 -14.30 -11.18
CA LEU A 174 6.23 -13.41 -10.94
C LEU A 174 6.48 -12.48 -9.74
N PHE A 175 6.90 -13.05 -8.60
CA PHE A 175 7.20 -12.26 -7.41
C PHE A 175 8.36 -11.28 -7.62
N ASN A 176 9.47 -11.74 -8.21
CA ASN A 176 10.61 -10.87 -8.47
C ASN A 176 10.25 -9.72 -9.40
N MET A 177 9.53 -9.97 -10.48
CA MET A 177 9.16 -8.93 -11.45
C MET A 177 8.14 -7.96 -10.87
N TRP A 178 7.22 -8.42 -10.02
CA TRP A 178 6.29 -7.53 -9.31
C TRP A 178 7.08 -6.57 -8.41
N TRP A 179 7.97 -7.08 -7.56
CA TRP A 179 8.74 -6.23 -6.67
C TRP A 179 9.74 -5.34 -7.41
N LEU A 180 10.42 -5.86 -8.44
CA LEU A 180 11.30 -5.06 -9.27
C LEU A 180 10.56 -3.92 -9.96
N LYS A 181 9.35 -4.17 -10.46
CA LYS A 181 8.51 -3.13 -11.05
C LYS A 181 8.23 -2.02 -10.04
N ASP A 182 7.73 -2.36 -8.85
CA ASP A 182 7.30 -1.35 -7.87
C ASP A 182 8.52 -0.63 -7.23
N LEU A 183 9.53 -1.38 -6.78
CA LEU A 183 10.70 -0.84 -6.08
C LEU A 183 11.73 -0.20 -7.03
N GLY A 184 12.01 -0.85 -8.16
CA GLY A 184 12.92 -0.34 -9.18
C GLY A 184 12.40 0.98 -9.76
N THR A 185 11.11 1.04 -10.12
CA THR A 185 10.50 2.27 -10.63
C THR A 185 10.54 3.40 -9.60
N ALA A 186 10.33 3.09 -8.31
CA ALA A 186 10.43 4.10 -7.26
C ALA A 186 11.85 4.71 -7.19
N ILE A 187 12.90 3.87 -7.20
CA ILE A 187 14.28 4.34 -7.14
C ILE A 187 14.69 5.08 -8.41
N GLU A 188 14.35 4.56 -9.58
CA GLU A 188 14.68 5.16 -10.87
C GLU A 188 14.09 6.57 -11.01
N ARG A 189 12.88 6.79 -10.48
CA ARG A 189 12.20 8.09 -10.53
C ARG A 189 12.69 9.10 -9.50
N VAL A 190 13.08 8.65 -8.31
CA VAL A 190 13.57 9.55 -7.25
C VAL A 190 15.00 9.99 -7.52
N PHE A 191 15.84 9.05 -7.98
CA PHE A 191 17.26 9.30 -8.15
C PHE A 191 17.61 9.47 -9.62
N SER A 192 17.67 8.37 -10.37
CA SER A 192 17.83 8.34 -11.83
C SER A 192 17.90 6.89 -12.32
N ALA A 193 17.74 6.70 -13.63
CA ALA A 193 18.04 5.45 -14.33
C ALA A 193 19.47 4.96 -14.07
N ARG A 194 20.46 5.86 -14.10
CA ARG A 194 21.87 5.52 -13.85
C ARG A 194 22.08 5.04 -12.41
N TYR A 195 21.43 5.68 -11.45
CA TYR A 195 21.51 5.27 -10.05
C TYR A 195 20.95 3.86 -9.86
N LEU A 196 19.76 3.57 -10.42
CA LEU A 196 19.17 2.23 -10.36
C LEU A 196 20.11 1.19 -11.01
N LEU A 197 20.65 1.47 -12.19
CA LEU A 197 21.54 0.54 -12.89
C LEU A 197 22.77 0.18 -12.06
N VAL A 198 23.46 1.19 -11.50
CA VAL A 198 24.63 0.95 -10.64
C VAL A 198 24.23 0.19 -9.38
N PHE A 199 23.10 0.55 -8.75
CA PHE A 199 22.59 -0.13 -7.57
C PHE A 199 22.35 -1.62 -7.85
N VAL A 200 21.68 -1.95 -8.95
CA VAL A 200 21.42 -3.33 -9.37
C VAL A 200 22.72 -4.09 -9.60
N LEU A 201 23.68 -3.52 -10.33
CA LEU A 201 24.95 -4.19 -10.61
C LEU A 201 25.75 -4.49 -9.33
N VAL A 202 25.85 -3.52 -8.41
CA VAL A 202 26.57 -3.69 -7.15
C VAL A 202 25.89 -4.73 -6.26
N THR A 203 24.58 -4.63 -6.09
CA THR A 203 23.83 -5.54 -5.21
C THR A 203 23.75 -6.95 -5.77
N ALA A 204 23.59 -7.11 -7.09
CA ALA A 204 23.65 -8.42 -7.75
C ALA A 204 25.01 -9.10 -7.54
N ALA A 205 26.10 -8.40 -7.84
CA ALA A 205 27.45 -8.93 -7.65
C ALA A 205 27.70 -9.33 -6.20
N PHE A 206 27.33 -8.46 -5.25
CA PHE A 206 27.48 -8.74 -3.83
C PHE A 206 26.65 -9.95 -3.39
N SER A 207 25.38 -10.02 -3.78
CA SER A 207 24.51 -11.14 -3.40
C SER A 207 24.96 -12.47 -4.01
N HIS A 208 25.44 -12.48 -5.25
CA HIS A 208 25.91 -13.72 -5.89
C HIS A 208 27.21 -14.23 -5.25
N VAL A 209 28.14 -13.33 -4.91
CA VAL A 209 29.37 -13.70 -4.19
C VAL A 209 29.03 -14.27 -2.81
N LEU A 210 28.09 -13.64 -2.09
CA LEU A 210 27.64 -14.10 -0.79
C LEU A 210 26.96 -15.47 -0.87
N GLU A 211 26.02 -15.65 -1.82
CA GLU A 211 25.33 -16.92 -2.06
C GLU A 211 26.33 -18.05 -2.37
N TYR A 212 27.28 -17.80 -3.28
CA TYR A 212 28.33 -18.76 -3.58
C TYR A 212 29.20 -19.10 -2.35
N GLY A 213 29.53 -18.10 -1.54
CA GLY A 213 30.32 -18.31 -0.31
C GLY A 213 29.59 -19.15 0.75
N MET A 214 28.25 -19.07 0.80
CA MET A 214 27.42 -19.78 1.77
C MET A 214 26.99 -21.17 1.30
N SER A 215 26.63 -21.31 0.04
CA SER A 215 26.06 -22.54 -0.52
C SER A 215 27.05 -23.35 -1.36
N GLY A 216 28.20 -22.77 -1.71
CA GLY A 216 29.19 -23.39 -2.58
C GLY A 216 28.78 -23.36 -4.06
N PRO A 217 29.40 -24.20 -4.92
CA PRO A 217 29.11 -24.24 -6.33
C PRO A 217 27.77 -24.95 -6.57
N THR A 218 26.70 -24.18 -6.71
CA THR A 218 25.35 -24.63 -7.03
C THR A 218 24.75 -23.80 -8.18
N ILE A 219 23.67 -24.29 -8.81
CA ILE A 219 22.83 -23.43 -9.66
C ILE A 219 21.99 -22.59 -8.70
N PHE A 220 22.22 -21.29 -8.74
CA PHE A 220 21.36 -20.28 -8.14
C PHE A 220 21.14 -19.16 -9.15
N GLY A 221 20.11 -18.36 -8.90
CA GLY A 221 19.75 -17.28 -9.78
C GLY A 221 18.47 -16.58 -9.35
N GLY A 222 18.35 -15.34 -9.79
CA GLY A 222 17.16 -14.51 -9.59
C GLY A 222 17.51 -13.11 -9.14
N MET A 223 16.55 -12.21 -9.32
CA MET A 223 16.67 -10.82 -8.86
C MET A 223 16.43 -10.66 -7.35
N SER A 224 16.27 -11.75 -6.58
CA SER A 224 15.82 -11.69 -5.18
C SER A 224 16.79 -10.88 -4.31
N GLY A 225 18.10 -11.11 -4.43
CA GLY A 225 19.11 -10.32 -3.71
C GLY A 225 19.04 -8.81 -4.02
N VAL A 226 18.78 -8.46 -5.28
CA VAL A 226 18.58 -7.07 -5.72
C VAL A 226 17.28 -6.51 -5.17
N VAL A 227 16.18 -7.26 -5.24
CA VAL A 227 14.86 -6.89 -4.74
C VAL A 227 14.90 -6.62 -3.23
N TYR A 228 15.53 -7.50 -2.46
CA TYR A 228 15.71 -7.33 -1.02
C TYR A 228 16.59 -6.13 -0.69
N SER A 229 17.61 -5.86 -1.51
CA SER A 229 18.44 -4.66 -1.36
C SER A 229 17.66 -3.37 -1.63
N LEU A 230 16.84 -3.34 -2.70
CA LEU A 230 15.95 -2.21 -3.01
C LEU A 230 14.92 -2.00 -1.89
N PHE A 231 14.31 -3.08 -1.42
CA PHE A 231 13.36 -3.07 -0.30
C PHE A 231 14.00 -2.47 0.96
N ALA A 232 15.15 -3.01 1.37
CA ALA A 232 15.87 -2.55 2.56
C ALA A 232 16.25 -1.07 2.43
N PHE A 233 16.74 -0.65 1.26
CA PHE A 233 17.09 0.74 0.99
C PHE A 233 15.88 1.67 1.15
N ILE A 234 14.75 1.37 0.49
CA ILE A 234 13.54 2.20 0.56
C ILE A 234 12.99 2.24 1.98
N TRP A 235 12.98 1.09 2.67
CA TRP A 235 12.47 0.99 4.04
C TRP A 235 13.30 1.81 5.03
N ILE A 236 14.63 1.66 5.00
CA ILE A 236 15.56 2.39 5.87
C ILE A 236 15.55 3.88 5.52
N ARG A 237 15.62 4.24 4.23
CA ARG A 237 15.61 5.65 3.81
C ARG A 237 14.30 6.34 4.20
N GLY A 238 13.15 5.70 4.00
CA GLY A 238 11.85 6.27 4.40
C GLY A 238 11.66 6.40 5.91
N ARG A 239 12.43 5.66 6.72
CA ARG A 239 12.49 5.81 8.19
C ARG A 239 13.39 6.96 8.62
N LEU A 240 14.55 7.12 7.98
CA LEU A 240 15.59 8.07 8.37
C LEU A 240 15.40 9.47 7.77
N ASP A 241 14.80 9.56 6.60
CA ASP A 241 14.61 10.81 5.85
C ASP A 241 13.11 11.08 5.62
N PRO A 242 12.48 11.95 6.44
CA PRO A 242 11.07 12.28 6.29
C PRO A 242 10.69 12.89 4.95
N SER A 243 11.66 13.46 4.21
CA SER A 243 11.46 14.08 2.90
C SER A 243 11.44 13.07 1.75
N PHE A 244 11.87 11.83 2.00
CA PHE A 244 11.85 10.77 1.01
C PHE A 244 10.39 10.42 0.63
N PRO A 245 10.03 10.45 -0.67
CA PRO A 245 8.63 10.43 -1.09
C PRO A 245 7.96 9.06 -0.97
N TYR A 246 8.72 7.98 -0.72
CA TYR A 246 8.19 6.64 -0.56
C TYR A 246 8.28 6.18 0.89
N ARG A 247 7.18 5.65 1.41
CA ARG A 247 7.14 4.95 2.69
C ARG A 247 6.50 3.59 2.51
N MET A 248 7.16 2.56 3.01
CA MET A 248 6.62 1.21 2.98
C MET A 248 5.51 1.05 4.03
N PRO A 249 4.31 0.60 3.64
CA PRO A 249 3.32 0.11 4.58
C PRO A 249 3.91 -1.02 5.43
N GLN A 250 3.60 -1.04 6.73
CA GLN A 250 4.12 -2.04 7.65
C GLN A 250 3.77 -3.47 7.21
N GLN A 251 2.62 -3.66 6.58
CA GLN A 251 2.17 -4.97 6.07
C GLN A 251 3.10 -5.49 4.97
N LEU A 252 3.59 -4.62 4.08
CA LEU A 252 4.53 -5.02 3.03
C LEU A 252 5.90 -5.38 3.61
N VAL A 253 6.33 -4.66 4.66
CA VAL A 253 7.56 -4.99 5.38
C VAL A 253 7.46 -6.36 6.03
N THR A 254 6.37 -6.63 6.74
CA THR A 254 6.13 -7.93 7.37
C THR A 254 6.05 -9.05 6.31
N PHE A 255 5.37 -8.82 5.20
CA PHE A 255 5.27 -9.80 4.10
C PHE A 255 6.63 -10.12 3.47
N MET A 256 7.55 -9.16 3.36
CA MET A 256 8.88 -9.41 2.79
C MET A 256 9.83 -10.13 3.75
N LEU A 257 9.60 -10.04 5.06
CA LEU A 257 10.50 -10.57 6.10
C LEU A 257 10.12 -11.98 6.60
N ILE A 258 8.96 -12.50 6.19
CA ILE A 258 8.46 -13.84 6.54
C ILE A 258 8.60 -14.73 5.31
#